data_AF-X1U575-F1
#
_entry.id   AF-X1U575-F1
#
_cell.length_a   1.000
_cell.length_b   1.000
_cell.length_c   1.000
_cell.angle_alpha   90.00
_cell.angle_beta   90.00
_cell.angle_gamma   90.00
#
_symmetry.space_group_name_H-M   'P 1'
#
loop_
_entity.id
_entity.type
_entity.pdbx_description
1 polymer ?
#
loop_
_entity_poly.entity_id
_entity_poly.type
_entity_poly.pdbx_seq_one_letter_code
_entity_poly.pdbx_strand_id
1 'polypeptide(L)'
;MGLGLLIKLIRKNKSKIKHYIELRAKKLITAAKLNAETDLDIFFICDDSALKNTTMINPKYHREFIIPAYKQAIQVLRKAGKYVCFHSDGFTEPYFEGLIEAGFNGVQSLEPMAGMDLKFLKEK
;
A
#
# COMPACT_ATOMS: atom_id res chain seq x y z
N MET A 1 -22.29 -2.04 -3.47
CA MET A 1 -22.25 -3.07 -2.41
C MET A 1 -21.51 -2.48 -1.22
N GLY A 2 -22.17 -2.23 -0.09
CA GLY A 2 -21.54 -1.52 1.04
C GLY A 2 -20.34 -2.30 1.62
N LEU A 3 -19.34 -1.57 2.10
CA LEU A 3 -18.10 -2.13 2.67
C LEU A 3 -18.38 -3.19 3.76
N GLY A 4 -19.44 -2.99 4.56
CA GLY A 4 -19.85 -3.93 5.62
C GLY A 4 -20.28 -5.31 5.11
N LEU A 5 -21.01 -5.40 3.99
CA LEU A 5 -21.42 -6.69 3.42
C LEU A 5 -20.22 -7.42 2.82
N LEU A 6 -19.34 -6.68 2.14
CA LEU A 6 -18.09 -7.19 1.61
C LEU A 6 -17.22 -7.78 2.73
N ILE A 7 -17.00 -7.05 3.83
CA ILE A 7 -16.25 -7.53 5.00
C ILE A 7 -16.88 -8.79 5.61
N LYS A 8 -18.21 -8.85 5.73
CA LYS A 8 -18.91 -10.04 6.27
C LYS A 8 -18.70 -11.28 5.41
N LEU A 9 -18.71 -11.12 4.08
CA LEU A 9 -18.47 -12.20 3.13
C LEU A 9 -16.99 -12.65 3.14
N ILE A 10 -16.06 -11.69 3.21
CA ILE A 10 -14.61 -11.92 3.35
C ILE A 10 -14.31 -12.77 4.58
N ARG A 11 -14.90 -12.45 5.73
CA ARG A 11 -14.68 -13.18 7.00
C ARG A 11 -15.13 -14.65 6.96
N LYS A 12 -16.18 -14.96 6.19
CA LYS A 12 -16.73 -16.33 6.08
C LYS A 12 -15.93 -17.25 5.16
N ASN A 13 -15.08 -16.70 4.28
CA ASN A 13 -14.35 -17.47 3.27
C ASN A 13 -12.85 -17.13 3.27
N LYS A 14 -12.19 -17.32 4.42
CA LYS A 14 -10.77 -16.95 4.61
C LYS A 14 -9.82 -17.49 3.54
N SER A 15 -10.02 -18.73 3.07
CA SER A 15 -9.17 -19.34 2.03
C SER A 15 -9.29 -18.62 0.67
N LYS A 16 -10.51 -18.26 0.26
CA LYS A 16 -10.74 -17.50 -0.99
C LYS A 16 -10.11 -16.11 -0.92
N ILE A 17 -10.17 -15.48 0.25
CA ILE A 17 -9.57 -14.15 0.45
C ILE A 17 -8.05 -14.21 0.42
N LYS A 18 -7.46 -15.20 1.09
CA LYS A 18 -6.01 -15.42 1.01
C LYS A 18 -5.56 -15.61 -0.43
N HIS A 19 -6.26 -16.48 -1.18
CA HIS A 19 -5.96 -16.69 -2.59
C HIS A 19 -6.14 -15.42 -3.44
N TYR A 20 -7.18 -14.62 -3.17
CA TYR A 20 -7.38 -13.34 -3.84
C TYR A 20 -6.23 -12.35 -3.56
N ILE A 21 -5.78 -12.24 -2.31
CA ILE A 21 -4.63 -11.41 -1.92
C ILE A 21 -3.37 -11.86 -2.65
N GLU A 22 -3.13 -13.18 -2.74
CA GLU A 22 -2.00 -13.75 -3.49
C GLU A 22 -2.05 -13.37 -4.98
N LEU A 23 -3.24 -13.42 -5.61
CA LEU A 23 -3.41 -13.00 -7.00
C LEU A 23 -3.18 -11.49 -7.19
N ARG A 24 -3.63 -10.67 -6.25
CA ARG A 24 -3.38 -9.21 -6.26
C ARG A 24 -1.89 -8.91 -6.12
N ALA A 25 -1.20 -9.62 -5.23
CA ALA A 25 0.25 -9.52 -5.07
C ALA A 25 0.98 -9.91 -6.37
N LYS A 26 0.59 -11.02 -7.00
CA LYS A 26 1.15 -11.43 -8.30
C LYS A 26 0.95 -10.37 -9.37
N LYS A 27 -0.26 -9.79 -9.47
CA LYS A 27 -0.54 -8.70 -10.43
C LYS A 27 0.38 -7.50 -10.19
N LEU A 28 0.54 -7.09 -8.94
CA LEU A 28 1.43 -5.97 -8.58
C LEU A 28 2.88 -6.26 -9.00
N ILE A 29 3.40 -7.44 -8.70
CA ILE A 29 4.78 -7.82 -9.04
C ILE A 29 4.97 -7.89 -10.56
N THR A 30 3.99 -8.41 -11.31
CA THR A 30 4.04 -8.41 -12.77
C THR A 30 4.05 -6.99 -13.33
N ALA A 31 3.21 -6.10 -12.81
CA ALA A 31 3.22 -4.70 -13.20
C ALA A 31 4.57 -4.02 -12.88
N ALA A 32 5.16 -4.32 -11.73
CA ALA A 32 6.48 -3.81 -11.37
C ALA A 32 7.59 -4.25 -12.34
N LYS A 33 7.52 -5.49 -12.85
CA LYS A 33 8.46 -5.97 -13.89
C LYS A 33 8.31 -5.21 -15.20
N LEU A 34 7.07 -4.98 -15.65
CA LEU A 34 6.81 -4.20 -16.87
C LEU A 34 7.28 -2.75 -16.71
N ASN A 35 7.00 -2.13 -15.56
CA ASN A 35 7.42 -0.77 -15.26
C ASN A 35 8.95 -0.61 -15.19
N ALA A 36 9.65 -1.63 -14.71
CA ALA A 36 11.12 -1.65 -14.63
C ALA A 36 11.80 -1.57 -16.01
N GLU A 37 11.12 -1.98 -17.08
CA GLU A 37 11.63 -1.94 -18.46
C GLU A 37 11.45 -0.58 -19.14
N THR A 38 10.73 0.35 -18.52
CA THR A 38 10.49 1.67 -19.10
C THR A 38 11.61 2.66 -18.74
N ASP A 39 11.71 3.76 -19.48
CA ASP A 39 12.67 4.85 -19.21
C ASP A 39 12.19 5.83 -18.11
N LEU A 40 11.06 5.55 -17.45
CA LEU A 40 10.57 6.39 -16.35
C LEU A 40 11.32 6.13 -15.05
N ASP A 41 11.53 7.15 -14.24
CA ASP A 41 12.31 7.06 -12.99
C ASP A 41 11.45 6.80 -11.75
N ILE A 42 10.21 7.29 -11.71
CA ILE A 42 9.36 7.34 -10.52
C ILE A 42 8.04 6.62 -10.79
N PHE A 43 7.65 5.73 -9.87
CA PHE A 43 6.38 5.01 -9.91
C PHE A 43 5.59 5.18 -8.63
N PHE A 44 4.26 5.14 -8.76
CA PHE A 44 3.36 5.11 -7.63
C PHE A 44 2.74 3.72 -7.48
N ILE A 45 2.72 3.20 -6.25
CA ILE A 45 1.80 2.14 -5.87
C ILE A 45 0.59 2.82 -5.23
N CYS A 46 -0.51 2.83 -5.97
CA CYS A 46 -1.77 3.44 -5.56
C CYS A 46 -2.66 2.40 -4.88
N ASP A 47 -3.03 2.64 -3.63
CA ASP A 47 -3.93 1.77 -2.88
C ASP A 47 -4.86 2.60 -1.99
N ASP A 48 -6.15 2.66 -2.33
CA ASP A 48 -7.14 3.33 -1.50
C ASP A 48 -7.34 2.51 -0.22
N SER A 49 -6.65 2.92 0.85
CA SER A 49 -6.47 2.09 2.05
C SER A 49 -6.79 2.81 3.37
N ALA A 50 -7.17 4.09 3.31
CA ALA A 50 -7.52 4.90 4.47
C ALA A 50 -8.79 5.74 4.28
N LEU A 51 -9.31 6.24 5.41
CA LEU A 51 -10.48 7.09 5.55
C LEU A 51 -10.09 8.34 6.37
N LYS A 52 -11.04 9.23 6.63
CA LYS A 52 -10.85 10.32 7.58
C LYS A 52 -10.55 9.79 8.98
N ASN A 53 -9.42 10.19 9.56
CA ASN A 53 -8.92 9.87 10.89
C ASN A 53 -8.69 8.37 11.20
N THR A 54 -8.79 7.48 10.22
CA THR A 54 -8.60 6.04 10.44
C THR A 54 -8.23 5.29 9.16
N THR A 55 -7.68 4.09 9.30
CA THR A 55 -7.38 3.21 8.18
C THR A 55 -8.55 2.27 7.86
N MET A 56 -8.68 1.83 6.60
CA MET A 56 -9.71 0.83 6.22
C MET A 56 -9.34 -0.58 6.68
N ILE A 57 -8.04 -0.88 6.74
CA ILE A 57 -7.51 -2.17 7.18
C ILE A 57 -6.74 -1.93 8.49
N ASN A 58 -6.92 -2.82 9.46
CA ASN A 58 -6.12 -2.74 10.67
C ASN A 58 -4.62 -2.79 10.31
N PRO A 59 -3.78 -1.87 10.80
CA PRO A 59 -2.36 -1.79 10.45
C PRO A 59 -1.59 -3.11 10.64
N LYS A 60 -1.96 -3.92 11.64
CA LYS A 60 -1.40 -5.26 11.85
C LYS A 60 -1.64 -6.18 10.66
N TYR A 61 -2.86 -6.22 10.15
CA TYR A 61 -3.21 -7.04 8.99
C TYR A 61 -2.65 -6.47 7.69
N HIS A 62 -2.56 -5.15 7.56
CA HIS A 62 -1.86 -4.53 6.45
C HIS A 62 -0.39 -4.96 6.41
N ARG A 63 0.29 -4.93 7.55
CA ARG A 63 1.68 -5.40 7.69
C ARG A 63 1.83 -6.90 7.42
N GLU A 64 0.89 -7.72 7.85
CA GLU A 64 0.92 -9.17 7.64
C GLU A 64 0.68 -9.56 6.17
N PHE A 65 -0.31 -8.94 5.51
CA PHE A 65 -0.82 -9.43 4.23
C PHE A 65 -0.42 -8.60 3.01
N ILE A 66 -0.13 -7.30 3.18
CA ILE A 66 0.07 -6.37 2.06
C ILE A 66 1.55 -5.99 1.91
N ILE A 67 2.21 -5.63 3.01
CA ILE A 67 3.62 -5.22 3.02
C ILE A 67 4.57 -6.24 2.35
N PRO A 68 4.42 -7.56 2.52
CA PRO A 68 5.29 -8.53 1.83
C PRO A 68 5.19 -8.46 0.30
N ALA A 69 4.02 -8.11 -0.24
CA ALA A 69 3.83 -7.95 -1.68
C ALA A 69 4.46 -6.64 -2.18
N TYR A 70 4.28 -5.54 -1.44
CA TYR A 70 4.94 -4.26 -1.74
C TYR A 70 6.45 -4.41 -1.76
N LYS A 71 7.03 -5.06 -0.75
CA LYS A 71 8.48 -5.29 -0.66
C LYS A 71 9.03 -6.01 -1.89
N GLN A 72 8.33 -7.04 -2.37
CA GLN A 72 8.74 -7.77 -3.59
C GLN A 72 8.67 -6.90 -4.85
N ALA A 73 7.57 -6.16 -5.02
CA ALA A 73 7.40 -5.27 -6.17
C ALA A 73 8.43 -4.12 -6.17
N ILE A 74 8.66 -3.50 -5.02
CA ILE A 74 9.65 -2.45 -4.84
C ILE A 74 11.06 -2.99 -5.09
N GLN A 75 11.38 -4.20 -4.63
CA GLN A 75 12.69 -4.81 -4.90
C GLN A 75 12.94 -4.96 -6.41
N VAL A 76 11.92 -5.31 -7.21
CA VAL A 76 12.03 -5.38 -8.68
C VAL A 76 12.35 -4.00 -9.25
N LEU A 77 11.58 -2.98 -8.88
CA LEU A 77 11.75 -1.61 -9.37
C LEU A 77 13.10 -0.99 -8.96
N ARG A 78 13.51 -1.17 -7.71
CA ARG A 78 14.78 -0.67 -7.20
C ARG A 78 15.99 -1.29 -7.89
N LYS A 79 15.93 -2.59 -8.24
CA LYS A 79 16.99 -3.25 -9.01
C LYS A 79 17.18 -2.64 -10.41
N ALA A 80 16.13 -2.05 -10.96
CA ALA A 80 16.16 -1.30 -12.22
C ALA A 80 16.42 0.21 -12.02
N GLY A 81 16.88 0.63 -10.84
CA GLY A 81 17.21 2.02 -10.55
C GLY A 81 16.00 2.95 -10.36
N LYS A 82 14.79 2.41 -10.15
CA LYS A 82 13.55 3.19 -10.06
C LYS A 82 13.23 3.60 -8.62
N TYR A 83 12.59 4.76 -8.47
CA TYR A 83 12.01 5.25 -7.23
C TYR A 83 10.53 4.85 -7.14
N VAL A 84 10.06 4.51 -5.94
CA VAL A 84 8.69 4.07 -5.71
C VAL A 84 8.05 4.88 -4.58
N CYS A 85 6.93 5.53 -4.85
CA CYS A 85 6.14 6.27 -3.89
C CYS A 85 4.82 5.55 -3.59
N PHE A 86 4.35 5.63 -2.35
CA PHE A 86 3.03 5.16 -1.96
C PHE A 86 2.00 6.28 -2.17
N HIS A 87 0.82 5.93 -2.67
CA HIS A 87 -0.31 6.85 -2.79
C HIS A 87 -1.57 6.21 -2.17
N SER A 88 -2.17 6.95 -1.25
CA SER A 88 -3.53 6.73 -0.74
C SER A 88 -4.02 8.04 -0.14
N ASP A 89 -5.24 8.43 -0.45
CA ASP A 89 -5.93 9.47 0.32
C ASP A 89 -6.33 8.93 1.70
N GLY A 90 -6.71 9.83 2.62
CA GLY A 90 -7.07 9.47 3.99
C GLY A 90 -5.90 9.47 5.01
N PHE A 91 -6.19 8.98 6.22
CA PHE A 91 -5.24 8.91 7.33
C PHE A 91 -4.33 7.69 7.23
N THR A 92 -3.16 7.86 6.62
CA THR A 92 -2.24 6.78 6.23
C THR A 92 -1.05 6.59 7.17
N GLU A 93 -0.82 7.50 8.11
CA GLU A 93 0.30 7.43 9.07
C GLU A 93 0.46 6.04 9.70
N PRO A 94 -0.61 5.32 10.14
CA PRO A 94 -0.45 4.04 10.80
C PRO A 94 0.21 2.95 9.94
N TYR A 95 0.31 3.14 8.62
CA TYR A 95 1.00 2.20 7.73
C TYR A 95 2.49 2.53 7.52
N PHE A 96 2.97 3.72 7.91
CA PHE A 96 4.25 4.26 7.46
C PHE A 96 5.45 3.41 7.86
N GLU A 97 5.47 2.84 9.07
CA GLU A 97 6.55 1.90 9.47
C GLU A 97 6.66 0.72 8.50
N GLY A 98 5.52 0.13 8.13
CA GLY A 98 5.49 -0.97 7.16
C GLY A 98 5.89 -0.53 5.75
N LEU A 99 5.53 0.69 5.35
CA LEU A 99 5.92 1.25 4.04
C LEU A 99 7.44 1.50 3.97
N ILE A 100 8.04 2.03 5.04
CA ILE A 100 9.48 2.22 5.17
C ILE A 100 10.19 0.85 5.09
N GLU A 101 9.70 -0.15 5.82
CA GLU A 101 10.23 -1.53 5.78
C GLU A 101 10.13 -2.18 4.38
N ALA A 102 9.09 -1.86 3.62
CA ALA A 102 8.93 -2.31 2.25
C ALA A 102 9.91 -1.64 1.27
N GLY A 103 10.46 -0.48 1.64
CA GLY A 103 11.48 0.23 0.89
C GLY A 103 10.93 1.33 -0.03
N PHE A 104 9.73 1.85 0.25
CA PHE A 104 9.20 3.04 -0.44
C PHE A 104 10.12 4.24 -0.25
N ASN A 105 10.23 5.07 -1.28
CA ASN A 105 11.03 6.30 -1.30
C ASN A 105 10.25 7.52 -0.81
N GLY A 106 8.91 7.47 -0.87
CA GLY A 106 8.07 8.58 -0.46
C GLY A 106 6.61 8.18 -0.33
N VAL A 107 5.83 9.08 0.24
CA VAL A 107 4.37 8.99 0.37
C VAL A 107 3.75 10.23 -0.26
N GLN A 108 2.61 10.07 -0.91
CA GLN A 108 1.84 11.14 -1.54
C GLN A 108 0.43 11.17 -0.94
N SER A 109 -0.21 12.34 -1.05
CA SER A 109 -1.49 12.78 -0.47
C SER A 109 -1.29 13.50 0.86
N LEU A 110 -0.89 12.79 1.93
CA LEU A 110 -0.71 13.37 3.28
C LEU A 110 -1.88 14.29 3.66
N GLU A 111 -3.11 13.86 3.37
CA GLU A 111 -4.30 14.70 3.36
C GLU A 111 -4.61 15.34 4.74
N PRO A 112 -4.46 16.67 4.91
CA PRO A 112 -4.71 17.32 6.19
C PRO A 112 -6.16 17.19 6.65
N MET A 113 -7.11 17.19 5.71
CA MET A 113 -8.55 17.04 6.00
C MET A 113 -8.93 15.64 6.50
N ALA A 114 -8.06 14.65 6.26
CA ALA A 114 -8.19 13.32 6.81
C ALA A 114 -7.50 13.16 8.18
N GLY A 115 -6.90 14.22 8.74
CA GLY A 115 -6.23 14.19 10.04
C GLY A 115 -4.72 13.94 9.96
N MET A 116 -4.11 14.01 8.78
CA MET A 116 -2.65 13.96 8.64
C MET A 116 -2.02 15.27 9.12
N ASP A 117 -0.92 15.19 9.87
CA ASP A 117 -0.14 16.35 10.32
C ASP A 117 1.26 16.30 9.70
N LEU A 118 1.49 17.12 8.67
CA LEU A 118 2.78 17.17 7.98
C LEU A 118 3.93 17.66 8.88
N LYS A 119 3.65 18.57 9.82
CA LYS A 119 4.70 19.09 10.70
C LYS A 119 5.16 17.98 11.63
N PHE A 120 4.22 17.32 12.29
CA PHE A 120 4.51 16.18 13.15
C PHE A 120 5.27 15.08 12.41
N LEU A 121 4.82 14.73 11.19
CA LEU A 121 5.45 13.69 10.38
C LEU A 121 6.88 14.03 9.93
N LYS A 122 7.20 15.32 9.76
CA LYS A 122 8.55 15.76 9.40
C LYS A 122 9.51 15.75 10.60
N GLU A 123 8.99 15.94 11.80
CA GLU A 123 9.76 16.00 13.05
C GLU A 123 10.04 14.60 13.64
N LYS A 124 9.23 13.61 13.26
CA LYS A 124 9.33 12.19 13.65
C LYS A 124 10.39 11.44 12.85
#